data_AF-A0A8S4PUS8-F1
#
_entry.id   AF-A0A8S4PUS8-F1
#
_cell.length_a   1.000
_cell.length_b   1.000
_cell.length_c   1.000
_cell.angle_alpha   90.00
_cell.angle_beta   90.00
_cell.angle_gamma   90.00
#
_symmetry.space_group_name_H-M   'P 1'
#
loop_
_entity.id
_entity.type
_entity.pdbx_description
1 polymer ?
#
loop_
_entity_poly.entity_id
_entity_poly.type
_entity_poly.pdbx_seq_one_letter_code
_entity_poly.pdbx_strand_id
1 'polypeptide(L)'
;GKSQPNKYVTSFMNAIDKAASSIHGREITLDKPTKCITPYGGKLVWLLPGNNTLTLHLKDKLKIGCRKRISQLMMMYHILGFQLLEANDETSSDAYTDHTQGGTNIMPRYNKMKYNTKGEIFKDITERACFEAENTYILGVDVDTTFSPESILLLLQTMKKDPDLGASFGRVHPTGSGLLKIYQTFEYALEYWLRKAAEDKMGCVLFSPGCFSVYRGSAVMDDNVIRAFAQKPSAPSNFVQWDMGEDQWLSVLMIQQ
;
A
#
# COMPACT_ATOMS: atom_id res chain seq x y z
N GLY A 1 -3.41 -25.08 23.17
CA GLY A 1 -2.04 -24.60 23.48
C GLY A 1 -1.91 -23.15 23.07
N LYS A 2 -1.19 -22.32 23.83
CA LYS A 2 -0.97 -20.90 23.45
C LYS A 2 -0.18 -20.86 22.13
N SER A 3 -0.68 -20.14 21.14
CA SER A 3 0.02 -19.93 19.86
C SER A 3 1.31 -19.16 20.14
N GLN A 4 2.45 -19.73 19.76
CA GLN A 4 3.76 -19.11 19.96
C GLN A 4 4.33 -18.60 18.64
N PRO A 5 5.02 -17.45 18.64
CA PRO A 5 5.71 -16.94 17.46
C PRO A 5 6.77 -17.93 16.99
N ASN A 6 6.94 -18.04 15.69
CA ASN A 6 7.98 -18.89 15.10
C ASN A 6 9.36 -18.22 15.21
N LYS A 7 10.41 -18.97 14.85
CA LYS A 7 11.81 -18.49 14.89
C LYS A 7 12.04 -17.20 14.12
N TYR A 8 11.33 -16.97 13.00
CA TYR A 8 11.52 -15.78 12.17
C TYR A 8 10.99 -14.52 12.85
N VAL A 9 9.84 -14.62 13.52
CA VAL A 9 9.31 -13.52 14.33
C VAL A 9 10.29 -13.21 15.46
N THR A 10 10.82 -14.21 16.15
CA THR A 10 11.84 -14.00 17.19
C THR A 10 13.11 -13.35 16.64
N SER A 11 13.60 -13.79 15.47
CA SER A 11 14.74 -13.16 14.81
C SER A 11 14.49 -11.70 14.46
N PHE A 12 13.29 -11.38 13.96
CA PHE A 12 12.88 -10.00 13.67
C PHE A 12 12.89 -9.13 14.93
N MET A 13 12.27 -9.63 16.02
CA MET A 13 12.25 -8.94 17.31
C MET A 13 13.67 -8.62 17.84
N ASN A 14 14.63 -9.52 17.62
CA ASN A 14 16.02 -9.33 18.04
C ASN A 14 16.83 -8.44 17.09
N ALA A 15 16.36 -8.26 15.86
CA ALA A 15 17.03 -7.45 14.84
C ALA A 15 16.58 -5.98 14.87
N ILE A 16 15.39 -5.68 15.39
CA ILE A 16 14.79 -4.34 15.30
C ILE A 16 15.64 -3.27 16.00
N ASP A 17 16.16 -3.53 17.20
CA ASP A 17 17.02 -2.58 17.93
C ASP A 17 18.36 -2.37 17.21
N LYS A 18 18.91 -3.44 16.63
CA LYS A 18 20.14 -3.35 15.81
C LYS A 18 19.91 -2.52 14.57
N ALA A 19 18.78 -2.70 13.89
CA ALA A 19 18.41 -1.93 12.72
C ALA A 19 18.20 -0.45 13.07
N ALA A 20 17.46 -0.15 14.14
CA ALA A 20 17.27 1.20 14.63
C ALA A 20 18.60 1.88 14.98
N SER A 21 19.48 1.16 15.69
CA SER A 21 20.79 1.69 16.07
C SER A 21 21.67 1.98 14.86
N SER A 22 21.65 1.09 13.86
CA SER A 22 22.41 1.25 12.61
C SER A 22 21.96 2.49 11.82
N ILE A 23 20.65 2.71 11.67
CA ILE A 23 20.10 3.84 10.91
C ILE A 23 20.41 5.18 11.58
N HIS A 24 20.36 5.24 12.91
CA HIS A 24 20.56 6.48 13.65
C HIS A 24 22.01 6.73 14.08
N GLY A 25 22.93 5.80 13.81
CA GLY A 25 24.35 5.94 14.17
C GLY A 25 24.63 6.01 15.67
N ARG A 26 23.69 5.56 16.51
CA ARG A 26 23.79 5.53 17.98
C ARG A 26 23.02 4.34 18.51
N GLU A 27 23.34 3.89 19.72
CA GLU A 27 22.60 2.81 20.37
C GLU A 27 21.15 3.26 20.65
N ILE A 28 20.19 2.51 20.12
CA ILE A 28 18.75 2.73 20.30
C ILE A 28 18.13 1.40 20.70
N THR A 29 17.43 1.43 21.82
CA THR A 29 16.54 0.36 22.27
C THR A 29 15.11 0.85 22.11
N LEU A 30 14.31 0.15 21.31
CA LEU A 30 12.92 0.49 21.11
C LEU A 30 12.06 -0.08 22.25
N ASP A 31 10.94 0.59 22.53
CA ASP A 31 9.93 0.03 23.42
C ASP A 31 9.38 -1.28 22.86
N LYS A 32 8.94 -2.16 23.77
CA LYS A 32 8.31 -3.42 23.38
C LYS A 32 7.06 -3.13 22.54
N PRO A 33 6.78 -3.93 21.50
CA PRO A 33 5.63 -3.69 20.66
C PRO A 33 4.33 -3.88 21.43
N THR A 34 3.35 -3.06 21.09
CA THR A 34 1.96 -3.32 21.44
C THR A 34 1.46 -4.53 20.66
N LYS A 35 0.89 -5.51 21.37
CA LYS A 35 0.40 -6.76 20.80
C LYS A 35 -1.11 -6.71 20.69
N CYS A 36 -1.64 -6.92 19.48
CA CYS A 36 -3.08 -7.00 19.26
C CYS A 36 -3.45 -8.31 18.57
N ILE A 37 -4.59 -8.89 18.93
CA ILE A 37 -5.15 -10.05 18.22
C ILE A 37 -5.84 -9.54 16.96
N THR A 38 -5.72 -10.27 15.86
CA THR A 38 -6.44 -9.99 14.61
C THR A 38 -7.26 -11.21 14.18
N PRO A 39 -8.29 -11.04 13.32
CA PRO A 39 -9.07 -12.15 12.80
C PRO A 39 -8.22 -13.23 12.12
N TYR A 40 -7.08 -12.85 11.54
CA TYR A 40 -6.15 -13.73 10.82
C TYR A 40 -4.94 -14.20 11.65
N GLY A 41 -4.73 -13.66 12.85
CA GLY A 41 -3.58 -14.00 13.70
C GLY A 41 -3.34 -12.93 14.76
N GLY A 42 -2.31 -12.11 14.57
CA GLY A 42 -2.01 -10.98 15.44
C GLY A 42 -1.28 -9.86 14.72
N LYS A 43 -1.11 -8.72 15.38
CA LYS A 43 -0.23 -7.62 14.95
C LYS A 43 0.67 -7.17 16.09
N LEU A 44 1.88 -6.77 15.74
CA LEU A 44 2.85 -6.12 16.64
C LEU A 44 3.07 -4.71 16.13
N VAL A 45 2.93 -3.72 17.01
CA VAL A 45 3.03 -2.30 16.65
C VAL A 45 4.14 -1.65 17.47
N TRP A 46 5.11 -1.04 16.80
CA TRP A 46 6.18 -0.23 17.41
C TRP A 46 6.00 1.23 17.03
N LEU A 47 6.27 2.10 17.99
CA LEU A 47 6.53 3.51 17.74
C LEU A 47 8.04 3.67 17.51
N LEU A 48 8.42 4.02 16.29
CA LEU A 48 9.78 4.32 15.89
C LEU A 48 10.11 5.80 16.14
N PRO A 49 11.40 6.18 16.19
CA PRO A 49 11.80 7.58 16.27
C PRO A 49 11.16 8.45 15.17
N GLY A 50 10.79 9.67 15.54
CA GLY A 50 10.10 10.61 14.64
C GLY A 50 8.60 10.33 14.47
N ASN A 51 7.96 9.68 15.45
CA ASN A 51 6.54 9.31 15.44
C ASN A 51 6.11 8.39 14.28
N ASN A 52 7.06 7.68 13.68
CA ASN A 52 6.77 6.69 12.66
C ASN A 52 6.26 5.42 13.32
N THR A 53 5.29 4.74 12.71
CA THR A 53 4.77 3.48 13.24
C THR A 53 5.21 2.32 12.36
N LEU A 54 5.78 1.28 12.98
CA LEU A 54 6.03 0.00 12.32
C LEU A 54 4.98 -1.01 12.78
N THR A 55 4.20 -1.52 11.85
CA THR A 55 3.20 -2.57 12.13
C THR A 55 3.60 -3.86 11.44
N LEU A 56 3.87 -4.90 12.23
CA LEU A 56 4.09 -6.26 11.74
C LEU A 56 2.82 -7.08 11.87
N HIS A 57 2.24 -7.46 10.74
CA HIS A 57 1.09 -8.36 10.69
C HIS A 57 1.54 -9.82 10.68
N LEU A 58 1.01 -10.61 11.62
CA LEU A 58 1.33 -12.02 11.80
C LEU A 58 0.13 -12.88 11.47
N LYS A 59 0.35 -13.87 10.61
CA LYS A 59 -0.65 -14.88 10.27
C LYS A 59 -0.58 -16.07 11.23
N ASP A 60 -1.75 -16.52 11.69
CA ASP A 60 -1.90 -17.81 12.35
C ASP A 60 -2.24 -18.90 11.32
N LYS A 61 -1.41 -19.95 11.27
CA LYS A 61 -1.60 -21.10 10.36
C LYS A 61 -2.87 -21.89 10.65
N LEU A 62 -3.43 -21.78 11.85
CA LEU A 62 -4.68 -22.44 12.25
C LEU A 62 -5.90 -21.64 11.78
N LYS A 63 -5.75 -20.32 11.56
CA LYS A 63 -6.84 -19.45 11.10
C LYS A 63 -6.83 -19.23 9.60
N ILE A 64 -5.64 -19.11 8.99
CA ILE A 64 -5.49 -19.02 7.53
C ILE A 64 -4.70 -20.21 7.03
N GLY A 65 -5.21 -20.88 5.99
CA GLY A 65 -4.62 -22.07 5.38
C GLY A 65 -3.13 -21.95 5.07
N CYS A 66 -2.36 -22.99 5.40
CA CYS A 66 -0.90 -23.04 5.20
C CYS A 66 -0.50 -22.69 3.75
N ARG A 67 0.65 -22.02 3.59
CA ARG A 67 1.26 -21.61 2.30
C ARG A 67 0.50 -20.56 1.48
N LYS A 68 -0.70 -20.14 1.88
CA LYS A 68 -1.36 -18.96 1.30
C LYS A 68 -0.77 -17.67 1.90
N ARG A 69 -0.49 -16.67 1.07
CA ARG A 69 -0.11 -15.32 1.53
C ARG A 69 -1.37 -14.56 1.95
N ILE A 70 -1.23 -13.55 2.80
CA ILE A 70 -2.30 -12.55 2.97
C ILE A 70 -2.26 -11.69 1.71
N SER A 71 -3.42 -11.40 1.15
CA SER A 71 -3.50 -10.57 -0.06
C SER A 71 -2.95 -9.18 0.22
N GLN A 72 -2.08 -8.70 -0.67
CA GLN A 72 -1.55 -7.34 -0.67
C GLN A 72 -2.66 -6.30 -0.68
N LEU A 73 -3.67 -6.45 -1.53
CA LEU A 73 -4.81 -5.53 -1.57
C LEU A 73 -5.62 -5.57 -0.28
N MET A 74 -5.83 -6.75 0.30
CA MET A 74 -6.49 -6.86 1.61
C MET A 74 -5.69 -6.16 2.70
N MET A 75 -4.35 -6.19 2.63
CA MET A 75 -3.50 -5.45 3.56
C MET A 75 -3.62 -3.93 3.34
N MET A 76 -3.57 -3.47 2.09
CA MET A 76 -3.76 -2.06 1.74
C MET A 76 -5.12 -1.55 2.21
N TYR A 77 -6.18 -2.31 1.97
CA TYR A 77 -7.53 -1.99 2.43
C TYR A 77 -7.64 -2.01 3.96
N HIS A 78 -7.03 -2.98 4.63
CA HIS A 78 -7.03 -3.01 6.09
C HIS A 78 -6.32 -1.79 6.67
N ILE A 79 -5.19 -1.37 6.09
CA ILE A 79 -4.47 -0.17 6.52
C ILE A 79 -5.33 1.07 6.27
N LEU A 80 -5.86 1.24 5.06
CA LEU A 80 -6.65 2.42 4.70
C LEU A 80 -7.99 2.48 5.45
N GLY A 81 -8.73 1.38 5.53
CA GLY A 81 -10.01 1.31 6.22
C GLY A 81 -9.87 1.52 7.74
N PHE A 82 -8.89 0.88 8.38
CA PHE A 82 -8.67 1.03 9.83
C PHE A 82 -8.13 2.43 10.18
N GLN A 83 -7.26 3.02 9.34
CA GLN A 83 -6.66 4.33 9.65
C GLN A 83 -7.52 5.51 9.22
N LEU A 84 -8.32 5.38 8.16
CA LEU A 84 -9.10 6.50 7.59
C LEU A 84 -10.58 6.45 7.94
N LEU A 85 -11.16 5.26 8.19
CA LEU A 85 -12.59 5.15 8.51
C LEU A 85 -12.83 5.07 10.02
N GLU A 86 -12.11 4.20 10.74
CA GLU A 86 -12.31 4.06 12.20
C GLU A 86 -11.83 5.28 12.99
N ALA A 87 -10.78 5.97 12.55
CA ALA A 87 -10.30 7.22 13.19
C ALA A 87 -11.31 8.37 13.08
N ASN A 88 -12.28 8.28 12.15
CA ASN A 88 -13.28 9.31 11.90
C ASN A 88 -14.66 8.95 12.51
N ASP A 89 -14.89 7.70 12.92
CA ASP A 89 -16.10 7.28 13.64
C ASP A 89 -16.12 7.79 15.10
N GLU A 90 -14.95 8.02 15.72
CA GLU A 90 -14.85 8.62 17.05
C GLU A 90 -15.23 10.13 17.08
N THR A 91 -15.45 10.76 15.91
CA THR A 91 -15.88 12.17 15.81
C THR A 91 -17.34 12.34 15.36
N SER A 92 -18.12 11.27 15.39
CA SER A 92 -19.58 11.28 15.14
C SER A 92 -20.38 11.81 16.33
N SER A 93 -19.97 12.94 16.89
CA SER A 93 -20.84 13.78 17.70
C SER A 93 -20.42 15.23 17.57
N ASP A 94 -21.35 16.00 17.02
CA ASP A 94 -21.55 17.42 17.18
C ASP A 94 -20.89 18.37 16.16
N ALA A 95 -21.78 19.17 15.58
CA ALA A 95 -21.50 20.29 14.71
C ALA A 95 -20.41 21.20 15.30
N TYR A 96 -19.30 21.34 14.59
CA TYR A 96 -18.28 22.34 14.91
C TYR A 96 -18.53 23.61 14.08
N THR A 97 -19.21 24.58 14.68
CA THR A 97 -19.08 25.99 14.31
C THR A 97 -17.74 26.49 14.86
N ASP A 98 -16.79 26.80 13.98
CA ASP A 98 -15.48 27.31 14.36
C ASP A 98 -15.59 28.75 14.90
N HIS A 99 -15.35 28.90 16.21
CA HIS A 99 -15.00 30.16 16.85
C HIS A 99 -13.53 30.13 17.25
N THR A 100 -12.62 30.32 16.29
CA THR A 100 -11.25 30.76 16.61
C THR A 100 -10.74 31.81 15.63
N GLN A 101 -10.33 32.95 16.20
CA GLN A 101 -9.70 34.05 15.50
C GLN A 101 -8.26 33.69 15.13
N GLY A 102 -7.90 33.92 13.85
CA GLY A 102 -6.52 34.16 13.44
C GLY A 102 -5.73 32.94 12.92
N GLY A 103 -5.92 32.62 11.63
CA GLY A 103 -5.02 31.74 10.87
C GLY A 103 -5.76 30.87 9.86
N THR A 104 -5.97 31.37 8.65
CA THR A 104 -6.73 30.69 7.60
C THR A 104 -5.93 29.53 6.95
N ASN A 105 -5.90 28.37 7.58
CA ASN A 105 -5.68 27.10 6.86
C ASN A 105 -7.02 26.67 6.27
N ILE A 106 -7.39 27.28 5.13
CA ILE A 106 -8.58 26.89 4.38
C ILE A 106 -8.32 25.48 3.84
N MET A 107 -8.99 24.47 4.41
CA MET A 107 -9.07 23.16 3.76
C MET A 107 -9.60 23.38 2.33
N PRO A 108 -8.95 22.84 1.29
CA PRO A 108 -9.43 22.97 -0.08
C PRO A 108 -10.88 22.48 -0.14
N ARG A 109 -11.78 23.32 -0.66
CA ARG A 109 -13.21 23.04 -0.74
C ARG A 109 -13.43 21.71 -1.49
N TYR A 110 -13.97 20.69 -0.80
CA TYR A 110 -14.31 19.42 -1.41
C TYR A 110 -15.30 19.62 -2.54
N ASN A 111 -14.87 19.28 -3.75
CA ASN A 111 -15.76 19.30 -4.89
C ASN A 111 -16.50 17.96 -4.96
N LYS A 112 -17.66 17.88 -4.30
CA LYS A 112 -18.55 16.70 -4.31
C LYS A 112 -18.84 16.17 -5.72
N MET A 113 -18.81 17.03 -6.74
CA MET A 113 -18.93 16.62 -8.15
C MET A 113 -17.76 15.77 -8.68
N LYS A 114 -16.53 15.93 -8.16
CA LYS A 114 -15.36 15.12 -8.57
C LYS A 114 -15.45 13.66 -8.07
N TYR A 115 -16.09 13.45 -6.92
CA TYR A 115 -16.24 12.13 -6.30
C TYR A 115 -17.59 11.47 -6.63
N ASN A 116 -18.53 12.22 -7.23
CA ASN A 116 -19.79 11.64 -7.72
C ASN A 116 -19.58 10.70 -8.91
N THR A 117 -18.41 10.76 -9.55
CA THR A 117 -17.91 9.83 -10.57
C THR A 117 -17.08 8.67 -10.00
N LYS A 118 -16.66 8.73 -8.73
CA LYS A 118 -15.99 7.61 -8.03
C LYS A 118 -17.05 6.71 -7.36
N GLY A 119 -16.63 5.52 -6.91
CA GLY A 119 -17.49 4.48 -6.34
C GLY A 119 -18.46 4.93 -5.22
N GLU A 120 -19.50 4.12 -4.95
CA GLU A 120 -20.53 4.38 -3.93
C GLU A 120 -19.98 4.52 -2.50
N ILE A 121 -18.86 3.89 -2.15
CA ILE A 121 -18.21 4.00 -0.83
C ILE A 121 -17.87 5.47 -0.52
N PHE A 122 -17.46 6.26 -1.52
CA PHE A 122 -17.15 7.69 -1.30
C PHE A 122 -18.40 8.57 -1.14
N LYS A 123 -19.60 8.05 -1.36
CA LYS A 123 -20.86 8.79 -1.11
C LYS A 123 -21.23 8.79 0.38
N ASP A 124 -20.81 7.75 1.10
CA ASP A 124 -21.14 7.53 2.52
C ASP A 124 -19.98 7.87 3.48
N ILE A 125 -18.80 8.21 2.94
CA ILE A 125 -17.62 8.63 3.71
C ILE A 125 -17.64 10.15 3.94
N THR A 126 -17.14 10.59 5.10
CA THR A 126 -17.01 12.02 5.42
C THR A 126 -16.07 12.74 4.44
N GLU A 127 -16.33 14.03 4.20
CA GLU A 127 -15.46 14.89 3.38
C GLU A 127 -13.99 14.84 3.83
N ARG A 128 -13.79 14.80 5.15
CA ARG A 128 -12.47 14.67 5.77
C ARG A 128 -11.77 13.38 5.39
N ALA A 129 -12.43 12.23 5.51
CA ALA A 129 -11.85 10.94 5.17
C ALA A 129 -11.55 10.83 3.66
N CYS A 130 -12.36 11.44 2.80
CA CYS A 130 -12.05 11.52 1.36
C CYS A 130 -10.77 12.34 1.10
N PHE A 131 -10.63 13.49 1.76
CA PHE A 131 -9.42 14.32 1.67
C PHE A 131 -8.18 13.60 2.21
N GLU A 132 -8.31 12.91 3.34
CA GLU A 132 -7.22 12.12 3.93
C GLU A 132 -6.82 10.96 3.00
N ALA A 133 -7.78 10.26 2.39
CA ALA A 133 -7.51 9.20 1.42
C ALA A 133 -6.78 9.71 0.16
N GLU A 134 -7.15 10.89 -0.35
CA GLU A 134 -6.52 11.52 -1.52
C GLU A 134 -5.06 11.93 -1.25
N ASN A 135 -4.76 12.27 0.00
CA ASN A 135 -3.44 12.69 0.47
C ASN A 135 -2.64 11.56 1.17
N THR A 136 -3.19 10.34 1.18
CA THR A 136 -2.51 9.15 1.68
C THR A 136 -1.87 8.41 0.52
N TYR A 137 -0.61 8.01 0.69
CA TYR A 137 0.16 7.27 -0.30
C TYR A 137 0.72 6.00 0.33
N ILE A 138 0.56 4.88 -0.37
CA ILE A 138 1.09 3.58 0.04
C ILE A 138 2.29 3.26 -0.82
N LEU A 139 3.46 3.11 -0.20
CA LEU A 139 4.66 2.64 -0.86
C LEU A 139 4.79 1.11 -0.65
N GLY A 140 4.74 0.35 -1.74
CA GLY A 140 5.09 -1.06 -1.80
C GLY A 140 6.54 -1.25 -2.24
N VAL A 141 7.32 -2.01 -1.47
CA VAL A 141 8.72 -2.32 -1.76
C VAL A 141 9.00 -3.78 -1.47
N ASP A 142 9.68 -4.46 -2.39
CA ASP A 142 10.18 -5.82 -2.15
C ASP A 142 11.33 -5.83 -1.15
N VAL A 143 11.44 -6.89 -0.35
CA VAL A 143 12.44 -6.99 0.74
C VAL A 143 13.90 -6.98 0.24
N ASP A 144 14.13 -7.34 -1.02
CA ASP A 144 15.44 -7.35 -1.69
C ASP A 144 15.67 -6.11 -2.56
N THR A 145 14.73 -5.16 -2.56
CA THR A 145 14.87 -3.92 -3.32
C THR A 145 15.60 -2.87 -2.49
N THR A 146 16.65 -2.30 -3.10
CA THR A 146 17.39 -1.16 -2.55
C THR A 146 17.00 0.10 -3.31
N PHE A 147 16.76 1.19 -2.58
CA PHE A 147 16.32 2.47 -3.15
C PHE A 147 17.00 3.63 -2.44
N SER A 148 17.08 4.78 -3.13
CA SER A 148 17.52 6.02 -2.51
C SER A 148 16.31 6.87 -2.08
N PRO A 149 16.46 7.76 -1.08
CA PRO A 149 15.39 8.66 -0.66
C PRO A 149 14.85 9.52 -1.82
N GLU A 150 15.71 9.93 -2.75
CA GLU A 150 15.36 10.73 -3.92
C GLU A 150 14.38 10.00 -4.84
N SER A 151 14.51 8.68 -4.97
CA SER A 151 13.58 7.86 -5.75
C SER A 151 12.16 7.92 -5.18
N ILE A 152 12.01 7.90 -3.85
CA ILE A 152 10.69 8.08 -3.20
C ILE A 152 10.14 9.48 -3.47
N LEU A 153 10.99 10.51 -3.34
CA LEU A 153 10.59 11.89 -3.60
C LEU A 153 10.09 12.07 -5.03
N LEU A 154 10.75 11.46 -6.01
CA LEU A 154 10.36 11.53 -7.42
C LEU A 154 8.98 10.85 -7.66
N LEU A 155 8.75 9.68 -7.07
CA LEU A 155 7.45 9.02 -7.15
C LEU A 155 6.35 9.89 -6.52
N LEU A 156 6.59 10.41 -5.32
CA LEU A 156 5.62 11.29 -4.64
C LEU A 156 5.38 12.60 -5.38
N GLN A 157 6.41 13.21 -5.97
CA GLN A 157 6.25 14.41 -6.79
C GLN A 157 5.40 14.15 -8.03
N THR A 158 5.59 12.99 -8.67
CA THR A 158 4.79 12.57 -9.81
C THR A 158 3.32 12.41 -9.40
N MET A 159 3.06 11.72 -8.28
CA MET A 159 1.73 11.58 -7.72
C MET A 159 1.10 12.93 -7.30
N LYS A 160 1.88 13.88 -6.77
CA LYS A 160 1.36 15.19 -6.40
C LYS A 160 1.06 16.09 -7.61
N LYS A 161 1.78 15.90 -8.71
CA LYS A 161 1.61 16.69 -9.94
C LYS A 161 0.29 16.36 -10.64
N ASP A 162 -0.09 15.10 -10.63
CA ASP A 162 -1.31 14.62 -11.28
C ASP A 162 -2.28 14.01 -10.23
N PRO A 163 -3.38 14.71 -9.89
CA PRO A 163 -4.34 14.22 -8.91
C PRO A 163 -5.12 12.99 -9.39
N ASP A 164 -5.19 12.74 -10.70
CA ASP A 164 -5.93 11.60 -11.25
C ASP A 164 -5.02 10.37 -11.42
N LEU A 165 -3.72 10.50 -11.15
CA LEU A 165 -2.77 9.39 -11.12
C LEU A 165 -3.02 8.50 -9.89
N GLY A 166 -3.46 7.26 -10.14
CA GLY A 166 -3.75 6.26 -9.10
C GLY A 166 -2.52 5.49 -8.60
N ALA A 167 -1.50 5.30 -9.45
CA ALA A 167 -0.26 4.62 -9.08
C ALA A 167 0.94 5.11 -9.89
N SER A 168 2.13 5.03 -9.31
CA SER A 168 3.42 5.32 -9.96
C SER A 168 4.46 4.28 -9.55
N PHE A 169 5.37 3.93 -10.44
CA PHE A 169 6.37 2.90 -10.19
C PHE A 169 7.76 3.35 -10.65
N GLY A 170 8.78 2.93 -9.91
CA GLY A 170 10.17 3.22 -10.26
C GLY A 170 10.74 2.20 -11.23
N ARG A 171 11.73 2.63 -12.00
CA ARG A 171 12.56 1.71 -12.78
C ARG A 171 13.52 0.99 -11.82
N VAL A 172 13.56 -0.34 -11.92
CA VAL A 172 14.43 -1.19 -11.09
C VAL A 172 15.49 -1.82 -11.97
N HIS A 173 16.72 -1.89 -11.46
CA HIS A 173 17.86 -2.42 -12.18
C HIS A 173 18.44 -3.61 -11.43
N PRO A 174 18.60 -4.78 -12.08
CA PRO A 174 19.24 -5.93 -11.46
C PRO A 174 20.66 -5.60 -11.01
N THR A 175 20.98 -5.90 -9.76
CA THR A 175 22.33 -5.79 -9.19
C THR A 175 23.04 -7.15 -9.21
N GLY A 176 24.37 -7.16 -9.05
CA GLY A 176 25.18 -8.39 -9.09
C GLY A 176 26.08 -8.50 -10.32
N SER A 177 26.53 -9.73 -10.62
CA SER A 177 27.53 -10.06 -11.65
C SER A 177 27.26 -11.40 -12.34
N GLY A 178 27.83 -11.61 -13.52
CA GLY A 178 27.74 -12.87 -14.28
C GLY A 178 26.56 -12.95 -15.25
N LEU A 179 26.39 -14.11 -15.88
CA LEU A 179 25.41 -14.33 -16.96
C LEU A 179 23.96 -14.12 -16.51
N LEU A 180 23.63 -14.49 -15.27
CA LEU A 180 22.28 -14.32 -14.73
C LEU A 180 21.87 -12.85 -14.67
N LYS A 181 22.78 -11.96 -14.25
CA LYS A 181 22.51 -10.51 -14.24
C LYS A 181 22.30 -9.95 -15.64
N ILE A 182 23.12 -10.40 -16.61
CA ILE A 182 22.99 -9.99 -18.02
C ILE A 182 21.62 -10.41 -18.55
N TYR A 183 21.23 -11.66 -18.28
CA TYR A 183 19.92 -12.19 -18.65
C TYR A 183 18.77 -11.39 -18.03
N GLN A 184 18.80 -11.18 -16.71
CA GLN A 184 17.79 -10.37 -16.00
C GLN A 184 17.71 -8.93 -16.53
N THR A 185 18.87 -8.33 -16.86
CA THR A 185 18.92 -6.98 -17.42
C THR A 185 18.30 -6.95 -18.81
N PHE A 186 18.57 -7.96 -19.63
CA PHE A 186 17.97 -8.10 -20.96
C PHE A 186 16.46 -8.31 -20.89
N GLU A 187 15.98 -9.24 -20.06
CA GLU A 187 14.55 -9.46 -19.86
C GLU A 187 13.86 -8.18 -19.39
N TYR A 188 14.40 -7.53 -18.37
CA TYR A 188 13.84 -6.28 -17.86
C TYR A 188 13.82 -5.18 -18.94
N ALA A 189 14.89 -5.04 -19.72
CA ALA A 189 14.94 -4.06 -20.80
C ALA A 189 13.92 -4.35 -21.90
N LEU A 190 13.72 -5.63 -22.25
CA LEU A 190 12.72 -6.04 -23.24
C LEU A 190 11.30 -5.74 -22.74
N GLU A 191 10.99 -6.09 -21.49
CA GLU A 191 9.67 -5.78 -20.92
C GLU A 191 9.44 -4.27 -20.81
N TYR A 192 10.44 -3.53 -20.36
CA TYR A 192 10.29 -2.10 -20.14
C TYR A 192 10.27 -1.30 -21.45
N TRP A 193 11.12 -1.62 -22.43
CA TRP A 193 11.20 -0.84 -23.68
C TRP A 193 10.25 -1.31 -24.76
N LEU A 194 9.95 -2.60 -24.84
CA LEU A 194 9.06 -3.12 -25.87
C LEU A 194 7.63 -3.28 -25.34
N ARG A 195 7.44 -3.99 -24.23
CA ARG A 195 6.09 -4.28 -23.71
C ARG A 195 5.43 -3.01 -23.18
N LYS A 196 6.09 -2.22 -22.33
CA LYS A 196 5.48 -0.97 -21.82
C LYS A 196 5.26 0.08 -22.90
N ALA A 197 6.15 0.19 -23.89
CA ALA A 197 5.91 1.08 -25.03
C ALA A 197 4.70 0.63 -25.86
N ALA A 198 4.52 -0.69 -26.05
CA ALA A 198 3.33 -1.21 -26.72
C ALA A 198 2.06 -0.98 -25.89
N GLU A 199 2.10 -1.22 -24.57
CA GLU A 199 0.99 -0.97 -23.65
C GLU A 199 0.54 0.50 -23.68
N ASP A 200 1.49 1.44 -23.69
CA ASP A 200 1.22 2.89 -23.84
C ASP A 200 0.50 3.19 -25.16
N LYS A 201 0.98 2.63 -26.28
CA LYS A 201 0.36 2.84 -27.61
C LYS A 201 -1.01 2.19 -27.76
N MET A 202 -1.22 1.06 -27.10
CA MET A 202 -2.47 0.31 -27.16
C MET A 202 -3.49 0.78 -26.11
N GLY A 203 -3.08 1.64 -25.17
CA GLY A 203 -3.92 2.08 -24.06
C GLY A 203 -4.29 0.95 -23.09
N CYS A 204 -3.51 -0.13 -23.04
CA CYS A 204 -3.78 -1.30 -22.23
C CYS A 204 -2.58 -1.60 -21.31
N VAL A 205 -2.42 -0.80 -20.25
CA VAL A 205 -1.39 -1.11 -19.25
C VAL A 205 -1.75 -2.42 -18.55
N LEU A 206 -0.89 -3.43 -18.69
CA LEU A 206 -1.18 -4.79 -18.22
C LEU A 206 -0.72 -5.01 -16.77
N PHE A 207 0.20 -4.19 -16.29
CA PHE A 207 0.84 -4.37 -14.98
C PHE A 207 1.60 -3.11 -14.52
N SER A 208 1.51 -2.77 -13.23
CA SER A 208 2.43 -1.89 -12.54
C SER A 208 3.48 -2.76 -11.82
N PRO A 209 4.78 -2.62 -12.11
CA PRO A 209 5.85 -3.33 -11.39
C PRO A 209 5.72 -3.21 -9.87
N GLY A 210 5.51 -4.34 -9.19
CA GLY A 210 5.23 -4.38 -7.75
C GLY A 210 6.44 -4.10 -6.83
N CYS A 211 7.66 -4.22 -7.34
CA CYS A 211 8.88 -4.19 -6.53
C CYS A 211 9.23 -2.84 -5.91
N PHE A 212 8.79 -1.73 -6.53
CA PHE A 212 8.94 -0.37 -5.99
C PHE A 212 7.85 0.54 -6.58
N SER A 213 6.71 0.61 -5.90
CA SER A 213 5.50 1.25 -6.39
C SER A 213 4.79 2.08 -5.33
N VAL A 214 4.21 3.21 -5.72
CA VAL A 214 3.39 4.08 -4.87
C VAL A 214 1.97 4.09 -5.38
N TYR A 215 1.01 3.87 -4.49
CA TYR A 215 -0.42 3.90 -4.77
C TYR A 215 -1.09 5.04 -4.00
N ARG A 216 -2.07 5.71 -4.62
CA ARG A 216 -2.91 6.69 -3.94
C ARG A 216 -4.01 5.98 -3.15
N GLY A 217 -4.22 6.37 -1.90
CA GLY A 217 -5.24 5.78 -1.02
C GLY A 217 -6.64 5.86 -1.63
N SER A 218 -7.02 7.02 -2.15
CA SER A 218 -8.34 7.21 -2.78
C SER A 218 -8.56 6.38 -4.05
N ALA A 219 -7.49 6.01 -4.77
CA ALA A 219 -7.60 5.15 -5.93
C ALA A 219 -7.71 3.67 -5.52
N VAL A 220 -6.99 3.24 -4.47
CA VAL A 220 -7.11 1.88 -3.92
C VAL A 220 -8.48 1.65 -3.26
N MET A 221 -9.07 2.68 -2.66
CA MET A 221 -10.38 2.63 -2.00
C MET A 221 -11.58 2.70 -2.94
N ASP A 222 -11.38 2.84 -4.25
CA ASP A 222 -12.50 2.88 -5.19
C ASP A 222 -13.28 1.55 -5.17
N ASP A 223 -14.61 1.65 -5.11
CA ASP A 223 -15.53 0.52 -5.08
C ASP A 223 -15.27 -0.49 -6.18
N ASN A 224 -14.93 -0.01 -7.38
CA ASN A 224 -14.68 -0.88 -8.52
C ASN A 224 -13.51 -1.82 -8.22
N VAL A 225 -12.48 -1.34 -7.51
CA VAL A 225 -11.30 -2.12 -7.13
C VAL A 225 -11.66 -3.15 -6.07
N ILE A 226 -12.31 -2.74 -4.98
CA ILE A 226 -12.62 -3.63 -3.85
C ILE A 226 -13.66 -4.67 -4.24
N ARG A 227 -14.75 -4.24 -4.91
CA ARG A 227 -15.85 -5.11 -5.32
C ARG A 227 -15.37 -6.15 -6.33
N ALA A 228 -14.57 -5.75 -7.32
CA ALA A 228 -14.03 -6.69 -8.30
C ALA A 228 -13.03 -7.67 -7.69
N PHE A 229 -12.22 -7.24 -6.73
CA PHE A 229 -11.29 -8.13 -6.04
C PHE A 229 -11.98 -9.13 -5.11
N ALA A 230 -13.07 -8.74 -4.45
CA ALA A 230 -13.82 -9.62 -3.56
C ALA A 230 -14.69 -10.67 -4.29
N GLN A 231 -14.85 -10.55 -5.61
CA GLN A 231 -15.63 -11.51 -6.39
C GLN A 231 -14.98 -12.89 -6.41
N LYS A 232 -15.81 -13.94 -6.45
CA LYS A 232 -15.34 -15.32 -6.62
C LYS A 232 -15.22 -15.64 -8.12
N PRO A 233 -14.20 -16.41 -8.53
CA PRO A 233 -13.99 -16.69 -9.95
C PRO A 233 -15.10 -17.62 -10.42
N SER A 234 -15.81 -17.22 -11.46
CA SER A 234 -16.90 -18.00 -12.06
C SER A 234 -16.55 -18.48 -13.47
N ALA A 235 -15.74 -17.71 -14.22
CA ALA A 235 -15.30 -18.05 -15.57
C ALA A 235 -13.83 -18.51 -15.61
N PRO A 236 -13.43 -19.39 -16.54
CA PRO A 236 -12.04 -19.85 -16.70
C PRO A 236 -11.02 -18.71 -16.89
N SER A 237 -11.41 -17.64 -17.59
CA SER A 237 -10.59 -16.43 -17.75
C SER A 237 -10.24 -15.77 -16.41
N ASN A 238 -11.19 -15.78 -15.46
CA ASN A 238 -10.99 -15.19 -14.13
C ASN A 238 -9.98 -15.99 -13.33
N PHE A 239 -10.02 -17.33 -13.43
CA PHE A 239 -9.02 -18.17 -12.79
C PHE A 239 -7.62 -17.85 -13.33
N VAL A 240 -7.45 -17.76 -14.66
CA VAL A 240 -6.16 -17.43 -15.26
C VAL A 240 -5.68 -16.04 -14.84
N GLN A 241 -6.53 -15.03 -14.96
CA GLN A 241 -6.15 -13.64 -14.67
C GLN A 241 -5.85 -13.41 -13.19
N TRP A 242 -6.58 -14.07 -12.28
CA TRP A 242 -6.38 -13.91 -10.85
C TRP A 242 -5.25 -14.81 -10.32
N ASP A 243 -4.98 -15.95 -10.96
CA ASP A 243 -3.84 -16.82 -10.64
C ASP A 243 -2.52 -16.31 -11.25
N MET A 244 -2.56 -15.45 -12.27
CA MET A 244 -1.38 -14.82 -12.88
C MET A 244 -0.63 -13.87 -11.94
N GLY A 245 -1.28 -13.40 -10.88
CA GLY A 245 -0.65 -12.64 -9.81
C GLY A 245 -1.52 -11.50 -9.32
N GLU A 246 -1.55 -11.33 -8.01
CA GLU A 246 -2.37 -10.31 -7.34
C GLU A 246 -2.01 -8.88 -7.80
N ASP A 247 -0.72 -8.59 -8.00
CA ASP A 247 -0.25 -7.27 -8.41
C ASP A 247 -0.68 -6.91 -9.83
N GLN A 248 -0.75 -7.90 -10.73
CA GLN A 248 -1.26 -7.72 -12.09
C GLN A 248 -2.75 -7.40 -12.05
N TRP A 249 -3.51 -8.14 -11.24
CA TRP A 249 -4.93 -7.89 -11.08
C TRP A 249 -5.21 -6.52 -10.46
N LEU A 250 -4.48 -6.14 -9.41
CA LEU A 250 -4.60 -4.80 -8.81
C LEU A 250 -4.31 -3.70 -9.84
N SER A 251 -3.26 -3.87 -10.65
CA SER A 251 -2.92 -2.89 -11.69
C SER A 251 -4.04 -2.69 -12.69
N VAL A 252 -4.63 -3.80 -13.17
CA VAL A 252 -5.78 -3.75 -14.10
C VAL A 252 -6.96 -3.01 -13.47
N LEU A 253 -7.28 -3.31 -12.20
CA LEU A 253 -8.40 -2.67 -11.50
C LEU A 253 -8.18 -1.16 -11.30
N MET A 254 -6.95 -0.73 -11.08
CA MET A 254 -6.61 0.69 -10.92
C MET A 254 -6.69 1.48 -12.23
N ILE A 255 -6.60 0.80 -13.38
CA ILE A 255 -6.71 1.42 -14.72
C ILE A 255 -8.16 1.48 -15.19
N GLN A 256 -9.00 0.52 -14.79
CA GLN A 256 -10.41 0.44 -15.18
C GLN A 256 -11.33 1.43 -14.42
N GLN A 257 -10.76 2.45 -13.77
CA GLN A 257 -11.48 3.49 -13.04
C GLN A 257 -12.12 4.53 -13.95
#